data_AF-A0A924T0D1-F1
#
_entry.id   AF-A0A924T0D1-F1
#
_cell.length_a   1.000
_cell.length_b   1.000
_cell.length_c   1.000
_cell.angle_alpha   90.00
_cell.angle_beta   90.00
_cell.angle_gamma   90.00
#
_symmetry.space_group_name_H-M   'P 1'
#
loop_
_entity.id
_entity.type
_entity.pdbx_description
1 polymer ?
#
loop_
_entity_poly.entity_id
_entity_poly.type
_entity_poly.pdbx_seq_one_letter_code
_entity_poly.pdbx_strand_id
1 'polypeptide(L)'
;VLAQVPLARFLRVPTRNSYSEWLRRVGSICADLVVCDDSSQVIAVVELRQPVKQEKPRTVRRHARMDRVLAATGIPVYVWLEGSLPGPAVARETVLGAALAMPKRPAGTNSQTRRSAEAAAVVASMQSAGVMHGMSVNEDDNDFNSDDFADEEAERKEPPPSTWFDDLESGPVPLEEAAASRH
;
A
#
# COMPACT_ATOMS: atom_id res chain seq x y z
N VAL A 1 -1.23 18.90 7.03
CA VAL A 1 -0.63 17.66 6.49
C VAL A 1 -1.77 16.80 5.97
N LEU A 2 -1.82 16.52 4.66
CA LEU A 2 -2.79 15.57 4.10
C LEU A 2 -2.25 14.14 4.30
N ALA A 3 -3.13 13.20 4.61
CA ALA A 3 -2.76 11.80 4.77
C ALA A 3 -2.55 11.18 3.38
N GLN A 4 -1.32 11.21 2.88
CA GLN A 4 -0.98 10.55 1.62
C GLN A 4 -1.20 9.03 1.74
N VAL A 5 -1.92 8.45 0.80
CA VAL A 5 -2.28 7.03 0.79
C VAL A 5 -1.42 6.27 -0.23
N PRO A 6 -0.50 5.37 0.19
CA PRO A 6 0.33 4.63 -0.75
C PRO A 6 -0.50 3.73 -1.66
N LEU A 7 -0.26 3.78 -2.97
CA LEU A 7 -1.00 2.98 -3.97
C LEU A 7 -0.92 1.48 -3.69
N ALA A 8 0.22 1.01 -3.19
CA ALA A 8 0.43 -0.40 -2.84
C ALA A 8 -0.49 -0.91 -1.72
N ARG A 9 -1.19 -0.02 -0.98
CA ARG A 9 -2.09 -0.40 0.11
C ARG A 9 -3.52 -0.66 -0.33
N PHE A 10 -3.94 -0.15 -1.48
CA PHE A 10 -5.32 -0.29 -1.95
C PHE A 10 -5.45 -0.85 -3.37
N LEU A 11 -4.35 -0.90 -4.14
CA LEU A 11 -4.32 -1.57 -5.42
C LEU A 11 -3.98 -3.05 -5.26
N ARG A 12 -4.69 -3.90 -6.00
CA ARG A 12 -4.44 -5.35 -6.00
C ARG A 12 -3.32 -5.69 -6.98
N VAL A 13 -2.33 -6.46 -6.51
CA VAL A 13 -1.24 -6.93 -7.37
C VAL A 13 -1.76 -8.03 -8.30
N PRO A 14 -1.59 -7.90 -9.63
CA PRO A 14 -1.87 -8.99 -10.56
C PRO A 14 -1.01 -10.21 -10.21
N THR A 15 -1.61 -11.39 -10.09
CA THR A 15 -0.95 -12.62 -9.61
C THR A 15 0.16 -13.15 -10.52
N ARG A 16 0.43 -12.49 -11.65
CA ARG A 16 1.47 -12.86 -12.63
C ARG A 16 2.83 -12.22 -12.34
N ASN A 17 2.90 -11.23 -11.45
CA ASN A 17 4.13 -10.55 -11.08
C ASN A 17 4.41 -10.71 -9.59
N SER A 18 5.69 -10.66 -9.20
CA SER A 18 6.08 -10.76 -7.80
C SER A 18 5.65 -9.52 -6.98
N TYR A 19 5.31 -9.74 -5.72
CA TYR A 19 4.95 -8.66 -4.80
C TYR A 19 6.12 -7.69 -4.54
N SER A 20 7.35 -8.21 -4.49
CA SER A 20 8.56 -7.42 -4.27
C SER A 20 8.83 -6.45 -5.44
N GLU A 21 8.65 -6.91 -6.67
CA GLU A 21 8.76 -6.06 -7.86
C GLU A 21 7.67 -4.98 -7.89
N TRP A 22 6.43 -5.33 -7.51
CA TRP A 22 5.35 -4.36 -7.36
C TRP A 22 5.69 -3.26 -6.34
N LEU A 23 6.17 -3.64 -5.15
CA LEU A 23 6.59 -2.68 -4.12
C LEU A 23 7.74 -1.79 -4.61
N ARG A 24 8.71 -2.33 -5.35
CA ARG A 24 9.81 -1.55 -5.91
C ARG A 24 9.31 -0.47 -6.89
N ARG A 25 8.30 -0.80 -7.70
CA ARG A 25 7.76 0.11 -8.74
C ARG A 25 6.78 1.14 -8.19
N VAL A 26 5.91 0.77 -7.25
CA VAL A 26 4.75 1.57 -6.83
C VAL A 26 4.80 1.97 -5.34
N GLY A 27 5.70 1.39 -4.54
CA GLY A 27 5.74 1.59 -3.08
C GLY A 27 5.97 3.03 -2.62
N SER A 28 6.59 3.87 -3.45
CA SER A 28 6.81 5.30 -3.17
C SER A 28 5.76 6.22 -3.81
N ILE A 29 4.76 5.66 -4.50
CA ILE A 29 3.68 6.42 -5.12
C ILE A 29 2.52 6.47 -4.13
N CYS A 30 2.04 7.68 -3.85
CA CYS A 30 0.91 7.92 -2.95
C CYS A 30 -0.15 8.73 -3.68
N ALA A 31 -1.41 8.48 -3.38
CA ALA A 31 -2.51 9.36 -3.73
C ALA A 31 -2.78 10.36 -2.60
N ASP A 32 -3.43 11.48 -2.91
CA ASP A 32 -3.81 12.46 -1.87
C ASP A 32 -5.06 12.02 -1.11
N LEU A 33 -6.10 11.58 -1.84
CA LEU A 33 -7.36 11.11 -1.26
C LEU A 33 -7.86 9.88 -2.01
N VAL A 34 -8.38 8.92 -1.24
CA VAL A 34 -9.02 7.72 -1.75
C VAL A 34 -10.44 7.70 -1.23
N VAL A 35 -11.40 7.53 -2.15
CA VAL A 35 -12.82 7.44 -1.80
C VAL A 35 -13.21 5.97 -1.82
N CYS A 36 -13.80 5.52 -0.71
CA CYS A 36 -14.30 4.17 -0.55
C CYS A 36 -15.82 4.17 -0.39
N ASP A 37 -16.45 3.05 -0.74
CA ASP A 37 -17.83 2.77 -0.36
C ASP A 37 -17.93 2.25 1.08
N ASP A 38 -19.15 1.89 1.48
CA ASP A 38 -19.48 1.33 2.79
C ASP A 38 -18.78 -0.02 3.07
N SER A 39 -18.37 -0.73 2.03
CA SER A 39 -17.60 -1.98 2.12
C SER A 39 -16.08 -1.77 2.13
N SER A 40 -15.61 -0.51 2.22
CA SER A 40 -14.19 -0.13 2.10
C SER A 40 -13.57 -0.45 0.74
N GLN A 41 -14.38 -0.64 -0.31
CA GLN A 41 -13.88 -0.80 -1.67
C GLN A 41 -13.58 0.57 -2.27
N VAL A 42 -12.40 0.72 -2.89
CA VAL A 42 -12.02 1.96 -3.57
C VAL A 42 -12.89 2.17 -4.82
N ILE A 43 -13.59 3.31 -4.84
CA ILE A 43 -14.45 3.72 -5.96
C ILE A 43 -13.86 4.88 -6.77
N ALA A 44 -12.99 5.69 -6.17
CA ALA A 44 -12.32 6.80 -6.86
C ALA A 44 -11.04 7.25 -6.12
N VAL A 45 -10.17 7.93 -6.85
CA VAL A 45 -9.02 8.66 -6.31
C VAL A 45 -9.17 10.15 -6.63
N VAL A 46 -8.83 11.01 -5.68
CA VAL A 46 -8.80 12.47 -5.88
C VAL A 46 -7.39 12.98 -5.64
N GLU A 47 -6.86 13.70 -6.62
CA GLU A 47 -5.53 14.29 -6.62
C GLU A 47 -5.62 15.81 -6.57
N LEU A 48 -4.86 16.41 -5.66
CA LEU A 48 -4.76 17.86 -5.54
C LEU A 48 -3.50 18.33 -6.27
N ARG A 49 -3.69 19.00 -7.41
CA ARG A 49 -2.59 19.50 -8.24
C ARG A 49 -2.50 21.01 -8.21
N GLN A 50 -1.28 21.50 -8.34
CA GLN A 50 -1.07 22.91 -8.61
C GLN A 50 -1.48 23.26 -10.03
N PRO A 51 -1.91 24.50 -10.29
CA PRO A 51 -2.05 24.98 -11.66
C PRO A 51 -0.74 24.79 -12.42
N VAL A 52 -0.81 24.38 -13.69
CA VAL A 52 0.36 24.01 -14.53
C VAL A 52 1.48 25.05 -14.50
N LYS A 53 1.16 26.34 -14.37
CA LYS A 53 2.14 27.44 -14.30
C LYS A 53 3.05 27.38 -13.07
N GLN A 54 2.64 26.69 -12.01
CA GLN A 54 3.33 26.61 -10.71
C GLN A 54 3.86 25.20 -10.44
N GLU A 55 3.54 24.22 -11.31
CA GLU A 55 3.89 22.82 -11.08
C GLU A 55 5.37 22.55 -11.39
N LYS A 56 6.07 21.96 -10.43
CA LYS A 56 7.49 21.59 -10.60
C LYS A 56 7.64 20.38 -11.52
N PRO A 57 8.70 20.28 -12.36
CA PRO A 57 8.91 19.14 -13.26
C PRO A 57 8.91 17.78 -12.58
N ARG A 58 9.45 17.70 -11.35
CA ARG A 58 9.45 16.48 -10.54
C ARG A 58 8.03 16.03 -10.16
N THR A 59 7.16 16.98 -9.82
CA THR A 59 5.76 16.73 -9.46
C THR A 59 4.96 16.24 -10.65
N VAL A 60 5.14 16.89 -11.82
CA VAL A 60 4.53 16.44 -13.08
C VAL A 60 4.88 14.98 -13.39
N ARG A 61 6.17 14.61 -13.29
CA ARG A 61 6.63 13.23 -13.51
C ARG A 61 6.01 12.25 -12.52
N ARG A 62 5.88 12.63 -11.24
CA ARG A 62 5.22 11.82 -10.22
C ARG A 62 3.74 11.59 -10.57
N HIS A 63 3.01 12.65 -10.90
CA HIS A 63 1.60 12.56 -11.31
C HIS A 63 1.44 11.68 -12.54
N ALA A 64 2.28 11.85 -13.57
CA ALA A 64 2.24 11.03 -14.79
C ALA A 64 2.55 9.54 -14.53
N ARG A 65 3.37 9.20 -13.52
CA ARG A 65 3.59 7.80 -13.11
C ARG A 65 2.34 7.22 -12.43
N MET A 66 1.77 7.97 -11.50
CA MET A 66 0.57 7.57 -10.77
C MET A 66 -0.65 7.44 -11.70
N ASP A 67 -0.85 8.38 -12.63
CA ASP A 67 -1.93 8.34 -13.63
C ASP A 67 -1.86 7.07 -14.47
N ARG A 68 -0.66 6.66 -14.89
CA ARG A 68 -0.46 5.39 -15.62
C ARG A 68 -0.84 4.17 -14.79
N VAL A 69 -0.50 4.16 -13.50
CA VAL A 69 -0.84 3.05 -12.60
C VAL A 69 -2.36 2.98 -12.38
N LEU A 70 -3.01 4.11 -12.10
CA LEU A 70 -4.45 4.16 -11.84
C LEU A 70 -5.27 3.86 -13.10
N ALA A 71 -4.84 4.36 -14.28
CA ALA A 71 -5.47 4.03 -15.55
C ALA A 71 -5.47 2.52 -15.82
N ALA A 72 -4.36 1.82 -15.54
CA ALA A 72 -4.28 0.37 -15.70
C ALA A 72 -5.22 -0.41 -14.76
N THR A 73 -5.66 0.20 -13.66
CA THR A 73 -6.56 -0.44 -12.68
C THR A 73 -8.04 -0.21 -12.99
N GLY A 74 -8.33 0.78 -13.84
CA GLY A 74 -9.69 1.22 -14.17
C GLY A 74 -10.35 2.04 -13.06
N ILE A 75 -9.61 2.54 -12.08
CA ILE A 75 -10.15 3.41 -11.02
C ILE A 75 -10.20 4.85 -11.55
N PRO A 76 -11.34 5.56 -11.44
CA PRO A 76 -11.44 6.94 -11.88
C PRO A 76 -10.58 7.86 -11.00
N VAL A 77 -9.92 8.82 -11.64
CA VAL A 77 -9.06 9.81 -10.99
C VAL A 77 -9.64 11.20 -11.24
N TYR A 78 -9.93 11.93 -10.18
CA TYR A 78 -10.34 13.32 -10.24
C TYR A 78 -9.19 14.23 -9.87
N VAL A 79 -8.91 15.21 -10.72
CA VAL A 79 -7.88 16.21 -10.47
C VAL A 79 -8.55 17.49 -10.02
N TRP A 80 -8.25 17.93 -8.81
CA TRP A 80 -8.66 19.23 -8.30
C TRP A 80 -7.47 20.17 -8.30
N LEU A 81 -7.70 21.42 -8.69
CA LEU A 81 -6.65 22.42 -8.74
C LEU A 81 -6.62 23.21 -7.43
N GLU A 82 -5.41 23.42 -6.91
CA GLU A 82 -5.18 24.34 -5.81
C GLU A 82 -5.71 25.74 -6.17
N GLY A 83 -6.49 26.34 -5.28
CA GLY A 83 -7.14 27.63 -5.51
C GLY A 83 -8.45 27.58 -6.31
N SER A 84 -8.86 26.41 -6.80
CA SER A 84 -10.13 26.22 -7.51
C SER A 84 -10.78 24.89 -7.14
N LEU A 85 -10.93 24.65 -5.84
CA LEU A 85 -11.60 23.46 -5.32
C LEU A 85 -13.10 23.51 -5.62
N PRO A 86 -13.72 22.38 -5.99
CA PRO A 86 -15.17 22.31 -6.16
C PRO A 86 -15.88 22.52 -4.81
N GLY A 87 -17.08 23.11 -4.85
CA GLY A 87 -17.95 23.16 -3.69
C GLY A 87 -18.39 21.76 -3.25
N PRO A 88 -18.78 21.55 -1.98
CA PRO A 88 -19.07 20.22 -1.45
C PRO A 88 -20.17 19.45 -2.19
N ALA A 89 -21.19 20.14 -2.70
CA ALA A 89 -22.27 19.52 -3.46
C ALA A 89 -21.75 18.97 -4.81
N VAL A 90 -21.01 19.79 -5.56
CA VAL A 90 -20.39 19.41 -6.84
C VAL A 90 -19.35 18.31 -6.66
N ALA A 91 -18.55 18.37 -5.58
CA ALA A 91 -17.58 17.32 -5.27
C ALA A 91 -18.26 15.96 -5.05
N ARG A 92 -19.38 15.93 -4.31
CA ARG A 92 -20.15 14.69 -4.09
C ARG A 92 -20.75 14.16 -5.39
N GLU A 93 -21.36 15.04 -6.18
CA GLU A 93 -21.99 14.65 -7.44
C GLU A 93 -20.97 14.11 -8.44
N THR A 94 -19.83 14.77 -8.60
CA THR A 94 -18.78 14.35 -9.54
C THR A 94 -18.19 12.99 -9.16
N VAL A 95 -17.90 12.76 -7.87
CA VAL A 95 -17.33 11.50 -7.37
C VAL A 95 -18.35 10.37 -7.37
N LEU A 96 -19.55 10.58 -6.83
CA LEU A 96 -20.56 9.53 -6.71
C LEU A 96 -21.26 9.24 -8.04
N GLY A 97 -21.44 10.25 -8.89
CA GLY A 97 -22.06 10.10 -10.20
C GLY A 97 -21.30 9.13 -11.11
N ALA A 98 -19.97 9.15 -11.11
CA ALA A 98 -19.19 8.18 -11.88
C ALA A 98 -19.07 6.81 -11.18
N ALA A 99 -19.10 6.77 -9.85
CA ALA A 99 -19.11 5.50 -9.11
C ALA A 99 -20.37 4.67 -9.43
N LEU A 100 -21.51 5.32 -9.65
CA LEU A 100 -22.76 4.67 -10.08
C LEU A 100 -22.70 4.15 -11.52
N ALA A 101 -21.85 4.75 -12.37
CA ALA A 101 -21.64 4.32 -13.76
C ALA A 101 -20.62 3.17 -13.90
N MET A 102 -19.90 2.82 -12.82
CA MET A 102 -18.95 1.72 -12.84
C MET A 102 -19.68 0.36 -12.78
N PRO A 103 -19.36 -0.60 -13.66
CA PRO A 103 -19.80 -1.96 -13.46
C PRO A 103 -19.22 -2.46 -12.14
N LYS A 104 -20.09 -2.88 -11.21
CA LYS A 104 -19.69 -3.43 -9.92
C LYS A 104 -18.79 -4.64 -10.20
N ARG A 105 -17.47 -4.43 -10.12
CA ARG A 105 -16.48 -5.50 -10.32
C ARG A 105 -16.86 -6.58 -9.30
N PRO A 106 -17.04 -7.85 -9.71
CA PRO A 106 -17.45 -8.88 -8.76
C PRO A 106 -16.43 -8.85 -7.63
N ALA A 107 -16.90 -8.55 -6.42
CA ALA A 107 -16.10 -8.50 -5.22
C ALA A 107 -15.42 -9.87 -5.11
N GLY A 108 -14.17 -9.92 -5.57
CA GLY A 108 -13.43 -11.17 -5.67
C GLY A 108 -13.19 -11.64 -4.26
N THR A 109 -14.00 -12.62 -3.83
CA THR A 109 -13.86 -13.49 -2.67
C THR A 109 -13.14 -12.85 -1.49
N ASN A 110 -13.93 -12.44 -0.48
CA ASN A 110 -13.49 -11.87 0.80
C ASN A 110 -12.03 -12.18 1.15
N SER A 111 -11.26 -11.14 1.46
CA SER A 111 -9.87 -11.27 1.95
C SER A 111 -9.75 -12.25 3.12
N GLN A 112 -10.80 -12.40 3.93
CA GLN A 112 -10.92 -13.44 4.97
C GLN A 112 -10.96 -14.87 4.41
N THR A 113 -11.70 -15.11 3.33
CA THR A 113 -11.84 -16.44 2.71
C THR A 113 -10.54 -16.87 2.04
N ARG A 114 -9.80 -15.94 1.41
CA ARG A 114 -8.46 -16.23 0.86
C ARG A 114 -7.41 -16.45 1.95
N ARG A 115 -7.38 -15.63 3.01
CA ARG A 115 -6.46 -15.85 4.15
C ARG A 115 -6.69 -17.19 4.82
N SER A 116 -7.95 -17.63 4.91
CA SER A 116 -8.30 -18.94 5.47
C SER A 116 -7.86 -20.09 4.56
N ALA A 117 -8.01 -19.94 3.24
CA ALA A 117 -7.55 -20.93 2.26
C ALA A 117 -6.02 -21.00 2.17
N GLU A 118 -5.32 -19.86 2.24
CA GLU A 118 -3.86 -19.80 2.28
C GLU A 118 -3.32 -20.40 3.59
N ALA A 119 -3.92 -20.07 4.75
CA ALA A 119 -3.57 -20.71 6.01
C ALA A 119 -3.78 -22.24 5.97
N ALA A 120 -4.89 -22.71 5.39
CA ALA A 120 -5.15 -24.14 5.23
C ALA A 120 -4.15 -24.83 4.27
N ALA A 121 -3.74 -24.16 3.19
CA ALA A 121 -2.77 -24.69 2.24
C ALA A 121 -1.35 -24.77 2.82
N VAL A 122 -0.93 -23.78 3.61
CA VAL A 122 0.36 -23.79 4.30
C VAL A 122 0.42 -24.92 5.33
N VAL A 123 -0.65 -25.12 6.11
CA VAL A 123 -0.75 -26.23 7.07
C VAL A 123 -0.70 -27.60 6.37
N ALA A 124 -1.40 -27.75 5.24
CA ALA A 124 -1.34 -28.97 4.44
C ALA A 124 0.07 -29.23 3.85
N SER A 125 0.77 -28.19 3.40
CA SER A 125 2.13 -28.32 2.86
C SER A 125 3.18 -28.67 3.92
N MET A 126 3.00 -28.20 5.16
CA MET A 126 3.88 -28.55 6.29
C MET A 126 3.70 -30.00 6.74
N GLN A 127 2.53 -30.59 6.48
CA GLN A 127 2.26 -32.00 6.76
C GLN A 127 2.78 -32.94 5.65
N SER A 128 3.04 -32.42 4.43
CA SER A 128 3.42 -33.24 3.28
C SER A 128 4.92 -33.21 2.90
N ALA A 129 5.70 -32.25 3.38
CA ALA A 129 7.08 -32.05 2.91
C ALA A 129 8.13 -32.35 3.99
N GLY A 130 8.43 -33.63 4.17
CA GLY A 130 9.80 -34.04 4.48
C GLY A 130 10.65 -33.93 3.22
N VAL A 131 11.92 -33.55 3.39
CA VAL A 131 13.02 -33.47 2.38
C VAL A 131 13.21 -32.10 1.71
N MET A 132 14.34 -31.48 2.04
CA MET A 132 14.87 -30.22 1.51
C MET A 132 15.59 -30.48 0.18
N HIS A 133 15.29 -29.72 -0.88
CA HIS A 133 16.13 -29.69 -2.08
C HIS A 133 16.27 -28.25 -2.59
N GLY A 134 17.52 -27.80 -2.67
CA GLY A 134 17.90 -26.43 -3.04
C GLY A 134 17.54 -26.11 -4.49
N MET A 135 17.05 -24.89 -4.71
CA MET A 135 16.78 -24.34 -6.03
C MET A 135 17.71 -23.16 -6.30
N SER A 136 18.64 -23.38 -7.22
CA SER A 136 19.51 -22.38 -7.84
C SER A 136 18.70 -21.51 -8.80
N VAL A 137 18.91 -20.20 -8.77
CA VAL A 137 18.29 -19.23 -9.69
C VAL A 137 19.37 -18.70 -10.63
N ASN A 138 19.15 -18.82 -11.94
CA ASN A 138 19.96 -18.16 -12.97
C ASN A 138 19.52 -16.70 -13.11
N GLU A 139 20.47 -15.79 -13.08
CA GLU A 139 20.33 -14.38 -13.42
C GLU A 139 20.73 -14.20 -14.89
N ASP A 140 19.81 -13.79 -15.75
CA ASP A 140 20.12 -13.27 -17.09
C ASP A 140 19.23 -12.05 -17.40
N ASP A 141 19.93 -10.91 -17.49
CA ASP A 141 19.73 -9.74 -18.35
C ASP A 141 18.34 -9.13 -18.59
N ASN A 142 18.10 -8.01 -17.91
CA ASN A 142 17.51 -6.83 -18.55
C ASN A 142 18.11 -5.55 -17.94
N ASP A 143 19.08 -5.00 -18.66
CA ASP A 143 19.76 -3.74 -18.42
C ASP A 143 18.75 -2.57 -18.48
N PHE A 144 18.48 -1.95 -17.32
CA PHE A 144 17.78 -0.67 -17.25
C PHE A 144 18.65 0.30 -16.45
N ASN A 145 19.36 1.12 -17.22
CA ASN A 145 20.36 2.11 -16.86
C ASN A 145 20.28 2.68 -15.42
N SER A 146 21.34 2.44 -14.63
CA SER A 146 21.47 2.75 -13.20
C SER A 146 22.21 4.08 -12.90
N ASP A 147 22.41 4.94 -13.89
CA ASP A 147 23.31 6.10 -13.80
C ASP A 147 22.66 7.43 -13.38
N ASP A 148 21.75 7.45 -12.39
CA ASP A 148 21.26 8.74 -11.81
C ASP A 148 21.31 8.79 -10.27
N PHE A 149 22.11 7.91 -9.65
CA PHE A 149 22.40 7.96 -8.21
C PHE A 149 23.89 8.19 -8.00
N ALA A 150 24.39 9.38 -8.39
CA ALA A 150 25.70 9.86 -7.99
C ALA A 150 25.54 10.98 -6.93
N ASP A 151 25.70 10.55 -5.68
CA ASP A 151 26.36 11.23 -4.56
C ASP A 151 26.09 12.73 -4.27
N GLU A 152 25.30 12.98 -3.22
CA GLU A 152 25.71 13.91 -2.16
C GLU A 152 25.89 13.10 -0.87
N GLU A 153 27.16 12.98 -0.48
CA GLU A 153 27.71 12.28 0.67
C GLU A 153 27.33 13.01 1.97
N ALA A 154 26.07 12.88 2.39
CA ALA A 154 25.67 13.25 3.75
C ALA A 154 26.02 12.10 4.70
N GLU A 155 26.98 12.33 5.60
CA GLU A 155 27.33 11.44 6.72
C GLU A 155 26.07 10.73 7.28
N ARG A 156 25.96 9.42 7.01
CA ARG A 156 24.93 8.57 7.61
C ARG A 156 25.25 8.37 9.09
N LYS A 157 24.93 9.36 9.93
CA LYS A 157 24.86 9.15 11.38
C LYS A 157 23.67 8.24 11.65
N GLU A 158 23.95 7.04 12.17
CA GLU A 158 22.92 6.15 12.66
C GLU A 158 22.07 6.89 13.71
N PRO A 159 20.73 6.81 13.64
CA PRO A 159 19.90 7.37 14.69
C PRO A 159 20.19 6.64 16.00
N PRO A 160 20.17 7.34 17.15
CA PRO A 160 20.32 6.67 18.42
C PRO A 160 19.23 5.59 18.56
N PRO A 161 19.55 4.43 19.16
CA PRO A 161 18.58 3.35 19.34
C PRO A 161 17.38 3.88 20.12
N SER A 162 16.18 3.68 19.58
CA SER A 162 14.95 4.19 20.18
C SER A 162 14.63 3.41 21.45
N THR A 163 14.65 4.07 22.60
CA THR A 163 14.13 3.56 23.89
C THR A 163 12.59 3.48 23.93
N TRP A 164 11.93 3.61 22.76
CA TRP A 164 10.47 3.67 22.64
C TRP A 164 9.77 2.34 22.99
N PHE A 165 10.48 1.22 22.93
CA PHE A 165 9.91 -0.10 23.22
C PHE A 165 10.10 -0.57 24.68
N ASP A 166 10.90 0.11 25.50
CA ASP A 166 11.14 -0.32 26.90
C ASP A 166 9.98 0.05 27.85
N ASP A 167 9.18 1.06 27.53
CA ASP A 167 8.08 1.51 28.41
C ASP A 167 6.84 0.59 28.37
N LEU A 168 6.78 -0.37 27.44
CA LEU A 168 5.58 -1.21 27.21
C LEU A 168 5.61 -2.58 27.91
N GLU A 169 6.75 -3.02 28.46
CA GLU A 169 6.86 -4.33 29.13
C GLU A 169 6.91 -4.27 30.67
N SER A 170 6.87 -3.09 31.28
CA SER A 170 6.94 -2.96 32.74
C SER A 170 5.55 -3.04 33.41
N GLY A 171 4.92 -4.22 33.35
CA GLY A 171 3.74 -4.55 34.13
C GLY A 171 3.91 -5.89 34.85
N PRO A 172 3.84 -5.97 36.19
CA PRO A 172 3.97 -7.23 36.90
C PRO A 172 2.80 -8.17 36.56
N VAL A 173 3.15 -9.36 36.09
CA VAL A 173 2.22 -10.48 35.86
C VAL A 173 1.68 -10.93 37.22
N PRO A 174 0.36 -10.87 37.50
CA PRO A 174 -0.18 -11.41 38.74
C PRO A 174 -0.11 -12.94 38.68
N LEU A 175 0.74 -13.55 39.48
CA LEU A 175 0.70 -15.00 39.70
C LEU A 175 -0.47 -15.31 40.65
N GLU A 176 -1.42 -16.11 40.17
CA GLU A 176 -2.45 -16.76 40.99
C GLU A 176 -1.79 -17.54 42.13
N GLU A 177 -2.07 -17.15 43.37
CA GLU A 177 -1.66 -17.87 44.57
C GLU A 177 -2.62 -19.03 44.83
N ALA A 178 -2.35 -20.18 44.19
CA ALA A 178 -3.00 -21.44 44.51
C ALA A 178 -2.25 -22.17 45.64
N ALA A 179 -2.86 -22.15 46.82
CA ALA A 179 -2.90 -23.19 47.86
C ALA A 179 -1.57 -23.69 48.49
N ALA A 180 -1.41 -23.48 49.80
CA ALA A 180 -1.45 -24.57 50.81
C ALA A 180 -0.93 -24.08 52.18
N SER A 181 -1.83 -23.96 53.17
CA SER A 181 -1.47 -24.02 54.59
C SER A 181 -2.18 -25.20 55.20
N ARG A 182 -1.46 -26.33 55.30
CA ARG A 182 -1.76 -27.44 56.21
C ARG A 182 -0.87 -27.29 57.46
N HIS A 183 -1.47 -27.65 58.59
CA HIS A 183 -0.95 -27.82 59.96
C HIS A 183 -1.02 -26.60 60.88
#